data_AF-A0A2R4WQF1-F1
#
_entry.id   AF-A0A2R4WQF1-F1
#
_cell.length_a   1.000
_cell.length_b   1.000
_cell.length_c   1.000
_cell.angle_alpha   90.00
_cell.angle_beta   90.00
_cell.angle_gamma   90.00
#
_symmetry.space_group_name_H-M   'P 1'
#
loop_
_entity.id
_entity.type
_entity.pdbx_description
1 polymer ?
#
loop_
_entity_poly.entity_id
_entity_poly.type
_entity_poly.pdbx_seq_one_letter_code
_entity_poly.pdbx_strand_id
1 'polypeptide(L)'
;MKVLISTDIEGVAGIVHPDQTRRGAPDYERARLWMVQEANSAIAGAFAAGADEVWINDSHGDFRNMPADLLDPRARAIQGKPRPLGMMAGVDLGVAAVCLVGYHSRAHGRGILAHTINGFAFASIAINGQELGEAGIYGALAGEFGVPVAMASGDDVFIAENRALFPDTLFVETKRATGCHGGISLAPEASCAAIQAGVAAALGRPLPPPFRIPAPLTVTVRAQTPALADLFCQWPSLHRLDGSAFHFEAGSVADAVRMINGLSAMSSLLR
;
A
#
# COMPACT_ATOMS: atom_id res chain seq x y z
N MET A 1 -3.31 5.55 22.25
CA MET A 1 -3.71 6.01 20.90
C MET A 1 -4.22 4.86 20.04
N LYS A 2 -5.03 5.11 19.00
CA LYS A 2 -5.45 4.10 18.01
C LYS A 2 -4.52 4.11 16.80
N VAL A 3 -3.98 2.96 16.40
CA VAL A 3 -3.06 2.83 15.25
C VAL A 3 -3.69 1.99 14.16
N LEU A 4 -3.57 2.43 12.90
CA LEU A 4 -3.92 1.64 11.73
C LEU A 4 -2.66 1.07 11.09
N ILE A 5 -2.66 -0.23 10.81
CA ILE A 5 -1.60 -0.89 10.06
C ILE A 5 -2.19 -1.31 8.71
N SER A 6 -1.55 -0.94 7.61
CA SER A 6 -1.87 -1.45 6.29
C SER A 6 -0.79 -2.42 5.86
N THR A 7 -1.15 -3.67 5.57
CA THR A 7 -0.17 -4.70 5.22
C THR A 7 -0.38 -5.20 3.81
N ASP A 8 0.68 -5.08 3.03
CA ASP A 8 0.80 -5.59 1.68
C ASP A 8 1.86 -6.72 1.63
N ILE A 9 1.90 -7.50 0.55
CA ILE A 9 2.71 -8.73 0.51
C ILE A 9 4.00 -8.58 -0.29
N GLU A 10 4.01 -7.77 -1.35
CA GLU A 10 5.13 -7.67 -2.30
C GLU A 10 6.42 -7.23 -1.63
N GLY A 11 6.36 -6.41 -0.58
CA GLY A 11 7.48 -5.88 0.18
C GLY A 11 7.92 -6.73 1.37
N VAL A 12 7.20 -7.80 1.72
CA VAL A 12 7.55 -8.70 2.83
C VAL A 12 8.91 -9.36 2.58
N ALA A 13 9.68 -9.60 3.64
CA ALA A 13 10.96 -10.31 3.54
C ALA A 13 10.77 -11.74 3.00
N GLY A 14 11.67 -12.16 2.10
CA GLY A 14 11.65 -13.47 1.44
C GLY A 14 10.74 -13.55 0.20
N ILE A 15 9.92 -12.52 -0.06
CA ILE A 15 9.06 -12.45 -1.24
C ILE A 15 9.79 -11.74 -2.38
N VAL A 16 9.94 -12.41 -3.51
CA VAL A 16 10.65 -11.89 -4.69
C VAL A 16 9.94 -12.22 -6.00
N HIS A 17 8.97 -13.12 -6.01
CA HIS A 17 8.33 -13.60 -7.24
C HIS A 17 6.79 -13.54 -7.16
N PRO A 18 6.06 -13.29 -8.27
CA PRO A 18 4.60 -13.24 -8.26
C PRO A 18 3.90 -14.52 -7.77
N ASP A 19 4.55 -15.68 -7.88
CA ASP A 19 4.01 -16.95 -7.36
C ASP A 19 3.90 -16.98 -5.82
N GLN A 20 4.59 -16.06 -5.14
CA GLN A 20 4.47 -15.87 -3.71
C GLN A 20 3.32 -14.91 -3.36
N THR A 21 2.82 -14.12 -4.31
CA THR A 21 1.77 -13.12 -4.05
C THR A 21 0.41 -13.51 -4.64
N ARG A 22 0.32 -14.58 -5.44
CA ARG A 22 -0.92 -14.97 -6.11
C ARG A 22 -1.58 -16.19 -5.46
N ARG A 23 -2.80 -16.01 -4.96
CA ARG A 23 -3.63 -17.12 -4.47
C ARG A 23 -3.73 -18.24 -5.50
N GLY A 24 -3.48 -19.47 -5.05
CA GLY A 24 -3.46 -20.67 -5.89
C GLY A 24 -2.10 -20.99 -6.52
N ALA A 25 -1.11 -20.09 -6.44
CA ALA A 25 0.25 -20.40 -6.81
C ALA A 25 0.95 -21.24 -5.72
N PRO A 26 1.96 -22.07 -6.07
CA PRO A 26 2.56 -23.04 -5.15
C PRO A 26 3.18 -22.43 -3.89
N ASP A 27 3.75 -21.23 -3.99
CA ASP A 27 4.47 -20.60 -2.89
C ASP A 27 3.62 -19.65 -2.03
N TYR A 28 2.40 -19.33 -2.47
CA TYR A 28 1.54 -18.33 -1.83
C TYR A 28 1.14 -18.70 -0.39
N GLU A 29 0.78 -19.95 -0.12
CA GLU A 29 0.34 -20.35 1.22
C GLU A 29 1.45 -20.24 2.26
N ARG A 30 2.71 -20.36 1.85
CA ARG A 30 3.86 -20.09 2.73
C ARG A 30 4.13 -18.59 2.86
N ALA A 31 4.07 -17.86 1.75
CA ALA A 31 4.34 -16.42 1.72
C ALA A 31 3.36 -15.60 2.57
N ARG A 32 2.06 -15.93 2.53
CA ARG A 32 1.04 -15.27 3.37
C ARG A 32 1.25 -15.46 4.87
N LEU A 33 1.98 -16.53 5.28
CA LEU A 33 2.36 -16.72 6.68
C LEU A 33 3.46 -15.75 7.10
N TRP A 34 4.39 -15.44 6.21
CA TRP A 34 5.40 -14.38 6.47
C TRP A 34 4.74 -13.00 6.55
N MET A 35 3.76 -12.72 5.67
CA MET A 35 2.98 -11.48 5.71
C MET A 35 2.28 -11.28 7.07
N VAL A 36 1.58 -12.30 7.59
CA VAL A 36 0.90 -12.18 8.89
C VAL A 36 1.89 -12.09 10.05
N GLN A 37 3.07 -12.70 9.94
CA GLN A 37 4.14 -12.57 10.95
C GLN A 37 4.69 -11.14 11.03
N GLU A 38 4.94 -10.49 9.88
CA GLU A 38 5.35 -9.08 9.85
C GLU A 38 4.23 -8.16 10.37
N ALA A 39 2.97 -8.43 10.01
CA ALA A 39 1.81 -7.70 10.55
C ALA A 39 1.72 -7.82 12.08
N ASN A 40 1.83 -9.03 12.63
CA ASN A 40 1.83 -9.28 14.08
C ASN A 40 3.01 -8.59 14.78
N SER A 41 4.17 -8.52 14.12
CA SER A 41 5.34 -7.80 14.65
C SER A 41 5.08 -6.29 14.72
N ALA A 42 4.44 -5.72 13.70
CA ALA A 42 4.00 -4.33 13.71
C ALA A 42 2.94 -4.07 14.82
N ILE A 43 1.98 -4.98 14.99
CA ILE A 43 0.99 -4.93 16.08
C ILE A 43 1.68 -4.93 17.45
N ALA A 44 2.62 -5.85 17.68
CA ALA A 44 3.39 -5.94 18.90
C ALA A 44 4.19 -4.66 19.18
N GLY A 45 4.82 -4.09 18.15
CA GLY A 45 5.52 -2.80 18.23
C GLY A 45 4.60 -1.64 18.62
N ALA A 46 3.38 -1.60 18.06
CA ALA A 46 2.41 -0.57 18.40
C ALA A 46 1.95 -0.65 19.85
N PHE A 47 1.65 -1.84 20.36
CA PHE A 47 1.32 -2.03 21.78
C PHE A 47 2.50 -1.73 22.70
N ALA A 48 3.73 -2.08 22.31
CA ALA A 48 4.93 -1.74 23.07
C ALA A 48 5.16 -0.22 23.19
N ALA A 49 4.69 0.56 22.21
CA ALA A 49 4.68 2.02 22.24
C ALA A 49 3.46 2.64 22.95
N GLY A 50 2.58 1.83 23.56
CA GLY A 50 1.40 2.32 24.29
C GLY A 50 0.17 2.61 23.42
N ALA A 51 0.01 1.95 22.27
CA ALA A 51 -1.27 1.94 21.58
C ALA A 51 -2.36 1.26 22.44
N ASP A 52 -3.56 1.86 22.47
CA ASP A 52 -4.73 1.30 23.18
C ASP A 52 -5.52 0.36 22.25
N GLU A 53 -5.50 0.66 20.96
CA GLU A 53 -6.19 -0.08 19.92
C GLU A 53 -5.31 -0.17 18.68
N VAL A 54 -5.26 -1.36 18.07
CA VAL A 54 -4.56 -1.58 16.79
C VAL A 54 -5.54 -2.23 15.81
N TRP A 55 -5.72 -1.58 14.67
CA TRP A 55 -6.51 -2.09 13.56
C TRP A 55 -5.57 -2.46 12.41
N ILE A 56 -5.80 -3.60 11.77
CA ILE A 56 -4.91 -4.15 10.74
C ILE A 56 -5.68 -4.42 9.45
N ASN A 57 -5.31 -3.75 8.37
CA ASN A 57 -5.79 -4.02 7.03
C ASN A 57 -4.95 -5.10 6.37
N ASP A 58 -5.65 -6.08 5.81
CA ASP A 58 -5.13 -6.79 4.66
C ASP A 58 -5.27 -5.91 3.42
N SER A 59 -4.17 -5.56 2.77
CA SER A 59 -4.12 -4.58 1.68
C SER A 59 -3.61 -5.15 0.37
N HIS A 60 -3.45 -6.48 0.27
CA HIS A 60 -3.03 -7.13 -0.96
C HIS A 60 -4.20 -7.73 -1.76
N GLY A 61 -4.23 -7.55 -3.08
CA GLY A 61 -5.06 -8.32 -4.01
C GLY A 61 -6.58 -8.33 -3.73
N ASP A 62 -7.09 -9.38 -3.07
CA ASP A 62 -8.50 -9.49 -2.67
C ASP A 62 -8.78 -9.19 -1.19
N PHE A 63 -7.73 -8.77 -0.47
CA PHE A 63 -7.72 -8.44 0.95
C PHE A 63 -8.05 -9.63 1.87
N ARG A 64 -7.77 -10.87 1.43
CA ARG A 64 -8.04 -12.12 2.17
C ARG A 64 -6.80 -13.01 2.26
N ASN A 65 -5.65 -12.41 2.55
CA ASN A 65 -4.34 -13.04 2.58
C ASN A 65 -3.91 -13.41 4.01
N MET A 66 -4.16 -12.60 5.03
CA MET A 66 -3.78 -12.94 6.41
C MET A 66 -4.77 -13.94 7.02
N PRO A 67 -4.35 -15.15 7.45
CA PRO A 67 -5.22 -16.09 8.15
C PRO A 67 -5.70 -15.50 9.48
N ALA A 68 -7.02 -15.44 9.68
CA ALA A 68 -7.61 -14.75 10.83
C ALA A 68 -7.27 -15.41 12.18
N ASP A 69 -7.04 -16.72 12.18
CA ASP A 69 -6.65 -17.53 13.35
C ASP A 69 -5.19 -17.34 13.77
N LEU A 70 -4.37 -16.70 12.95
CA LEU A 70 -2.96 -16.41 13.24
C LEU A 70 -2.71 -14.94 13.60
N LEU A 71 -3.72 -14.08 13.57
CA LEU A 71 -3.58 -12.67 13.96
C LEU A 71 -3.45 -12.53 15.49
N ASP A 72 -2.69 -11.52 15.92
CA ASP A 72 -2.60 -11.15 17.33
C ASP A 72 -4.01 -10.88 17.90
N PRO A 73 -4.44 -11.58 18.97
CA PRO A 73 -5.80 -11.51 19.48
C PRO A 73 -6.18 -10.15 20.07
N ARG A 74 -5.20 -9.24 20.27
CA ARG A 74 -5.43 -7.87 20.75
C ARG A 74 -5.82 -6.91 19.62
N ALA A 75 -5.57 -7.28 18.35
CA ALA A 75 -5.86 -6.44 17.20
C ALA A 75 -7.26 -6.67 16.62
N ARG A 76 -7.73 -5.72 15.80
CA ARG A 76 -8.96 -5.85 15.00
C ARG A 76 -8.64 -5.89 13.52
N ALA A 77 -9.04 -6.97 12.85
CA ALA A 77 -8.76 -7.17 11.43
C ALA A 77 -9.80 -6.50 10.51
N ILE A 78 -9.33 -5.87 9.44
CA ILE A 78 -10.14 -5.36 8.34
C ILE A 78 -9.76 -6.15 7.08
N GLN A 79 -10.65 -7.03 6.64
CA GLN A 79 -10.38 -7.98 5.56
C GLN A 79 -11.51 -8.01 4.53
N GLY A 80 -11.17 -8.41 3.31
CA GLY A 80 -12.08 -8.56 2.17
C GLY A 80 -12.33 -7.27 1.38
N LYS A 81 -12.86 -7.44 0.18
CA LYS A 81 -13.28 -6.38 -0.76
C LYS A 81 -14.74 -6.61 -1.20
N PRO A 82 -15.51 -5.58 -1.62
CA PRO A 82 -15.11 -4.19 -1.86
C PRO A 82 -14.97 -3.33 -0.58
N ARG A 83 -14.02 -2.39 -0.57
CA ARG A 83 -13.85 -1.37 0.49
C ARG A 83 -13.75 0.04 -0.12
N PRO A 84 -14.53 1.03 0.35
CA PRO A 84 -14.49 2.38 -0.21
C PRO A 84 -13.09 3.02 -0.20
N LEU A 85 -12.33 2.82 0.88
CA LEU A 85 -11.00 3.43 1.06
C LEU A 85 -9.83 2.49 0.69
N GLY A 86 -10.12 1.38 -0.01
CA GLY A 86 -9.09 0.46 -0.52
C GLY A 86 -8.17 -0.07 0.57
N MET A 87 -6.85 0.15 0.41
CA MET A 87 -5.79 -0.25 1.35
C MET A 87 -5.77 0.56 2.66
N MET A 88 -6.55 1.64 2.75
CA MET A 88 -6.58 2.54 3.90
C MET A 88 -7.94 2.53 4.61
N ALA A 89 -8.71 1.44 4.47
CA ALA A 89 -9.98 1.28 5.16
C ALA A 89 -9.80 1.41 6.69
N GLY A 90 -10.69 2.16 7.34
CA GLY A 90 -10.62 2.42 8.78
C GLY A 90 -9.79 3.65 9.16
N VAL A 91 -9.14 4.34 8.21
CA VAL A 91 -8.42 5.60 8.50
C VAL A 91 -9.35 6.73 8.94
N ASP A 92 -10.61 6.65 8.54
CA ASP A 92 -11.72 7.54 8.90
C ASP A 92 -12.27 7.28 10.32
N LEU A 93 -11.75 6.27 11.03
CA LEU A 93 -12.26 5.83 12.34
C LEU A 93 -11.48 6.41 13.53
N GLY A 94 -10.94 7.63 13.36
CA GLY A 94 -10.24 8.37 14.41
C GLY A 94 -8.91 7.73 14.82
N VAL A 95 -8.14 7.25 13.84
CA VAL A 95 -6.80 6.70 14.08
C VAL A 95 -5.78 7.83 14.22
N ALA A 96 -4.76 7.66 15.05
CA ALA A 96 -3.74 8.68 15.31
C ALA A 96 -2.56 8.61 14.33
N ALA A 97 -2.27 7.41 13.80
CA ALA A 97 -1.17 7.18 12.87
C ALA A 97 -1.41 5.93 12.03
N VAL A 98 -0.74 5.88 10.87
CA VAL A 98 -0.68 4.72 9.98
C VAL A 98 0.73 4.12 9.96
N CYS A 99 0.83 2.79 9.93
CA CYS A 99 2.04 2.06 9.57
C CYS A 99 1.83 1.27 8.27
N LEU A 100 2.73 1.41 7.30
CA LEU A 100 2.70 0.69 6.02
C LEU A 100 3.66 -0.52 6.10
N VAL A 101 3.14 -1.74 6.03
CA VAL A 101 3.94 -2.96 6.20
C VAL A 101 4.01 -3.72 4.88
N GLY A 102 5.23 -4.08 4.46
CA GLY A 102 5.42 -4.90 3.25
C GLY A 102 5.04 -4.22 1.94
N TYR A 103 5.20 -2.90 1.83
CA TYR A 103 4.91 -2.12 0.62
C TYR A 103 6.05 -2.20 -0.41
N HIS A 104 5.74 -1.83 -1.67
CA HIS A 104 6.67 -1.90 -2.79
C HIS A 104 6.71 -0.61 -3.63
N SER A 105 7.72 -0.49 -4.49
CA SER A 105 7.87 0.66 -5.40
C SER A 105 6.77 0.69 -6.47
N ARG A 106 6.49 1.88 -7.00
CA ARG A 106 5.44 2.10 -8.01
C ARG A 106 5.71 1.38 -9.34
N ALA A 107 4.67 1.28 -10.18
CA ALA A 107 4.74 0.70 -11.52
C ALA A 107 5.88 1.27 -12.37
N HIS A 108 6.52 0.38 -13.15
CA HIS A 108 7.72 0.66 -13.93
C HIS A 108 8.92 1.19 -13.12
N GLY A 109 8.87 1.11 -11.78
CA GLY A 109 10.03 1.25 -10.90
C GLY A 109 11.00 0.08 -11.00
N ARG A 110 12.13 0.19 -10.31
CA ARG A 110 13.19 -0.85 -10.28
C ARG A 110 13.13 -1.76 -9.06
N GLY A 111 12.17 -1.56 -8.16
CA GLY A 111 11.97 -2.40 -6.99
C GLY A 111 11.43 -3.78 -7.35
N ILE A 112 11.48 -4.68 -6.38
CA ILE A 112 10.92 -6.02 -6.48
C ILE A 112 9.40 -5.92 -6.62
N LEU A 113 8.83 -6.61 -7.60
CA LEU A 113 7.39 -6.70 -7.86
C LEU A 113 6.70 -5.33 -8.07
N ALA A 114 7.45 -4.38 -8.63
CA ALA A 114 7.01 -3.00 -8.83
C ALA A 114 5.72 -2.87 -9.67
N HIS A 115 4.67 -2.34 -9.06
CA HIS A 115 3.40 -1.99 -9.70
C HIS A 115 2.66 -0.89 -8.92
N THR A 116 1.48 -0.46 -9.39
CA THR A 116 0.61 0.49 -8.65
C THR A 116 -0.84 0.02 -8.75
N ILE A 117 -1.44 -0.36 -7.62
CA ILE A 117 -2.81 -0.82 -7.35
C ILE A 117 -3.23 -2.09 -8.10
N ASN A 118 -2.98 -2.14 -9.40
CA ASN A 118 -3.26 -3.28 -10.25
C ASN A 118 -2.28 -3.27 -11.42
N GLY A 119 -1.24 -4.09 -11.34
CA GLY A 119 -0.19 -4.17 -12.36
C GLY A 119 -0.66 -4.60 -13.75
N PHE A 120 -1.88 -5.16 -13.88
CA PHE A 120 -2.50 -5.42 -15.18
C PHE A 120 -3.16 -4.17 -15.78
N ALA A 121 -3.66 -3.26 -14.94
CA ALA A 121 -4.44 -2.12 -15.39
C ALA A 121 -3.59 -0.86 -15.58
N PHE A 122 -2.68 -0.57 -14.65
CA PHE A 122 -2.05 0.74 -14.53
C PHE A 122 -0.54 0.67 -14.76
N ALA A 123 -0.08 1.45 -15.73
CA ALA A 123 1.34 1.72 -15.98
C ALA A 123 1.84 2.89 -15.11
N SER A 124 1.02 3.93 -14.93
CA SER A 124 1.33 5.00 -13.96
C SER A 124 0.07 5.73 -13.51
N ILE A 125 0.14 6.33 -12.33
CA ILE A 125 -0.91 7.20 -11.76
C ILE A 125 -0.22 8.46 -11.24
N ALA A 126 -0.71 9.63 -11.66
CA ALA A 126 -0.25 10.91 -11.19
C ALA A 126 -1.42 11.74 -10.64
N ILE A 127 -1.21 12.40 -9.51
CA ILE A 127 -2.16 13.33 -8.89
C ILE A 127 -1.53 14.72 -8.93
N ASN A 128 -2.22 15.69 -9.54
CA ASN A 128 -1.71 17.05 -9.75
C ASN A 128 -0.30 17.09 -10.38
N GLY A 129 -0.07 16.20 -11.35
CA GLY A 129 1.21 16.09 -12.07
C GLY A 129 2.31 15.32 -11.34
N GLN A 130 2.09 14.93 -10.08
CA GLN A 130 3.04 14.13 -9.31
C GLN A 130 2.72 12.63 -9.46
N GLU A 131 3.61 11.86 -10.06
CA GLU A 131 3.48 10.41 -10.17
C GLU A 131 3.69 9.73 -8.80
N LEU A 132 2.77 8.85 -8.42
CA LEU A 132 2.73 8.22 -7.10
C LEU A 132 2.59 6.69 -7.21
N GLY A 133 3.27 6.00 -6.30
CA GLY A 133 2.98 4.61 -5.96
C GLY A 133 1.86 4.49 -4.94
N GLU A 134 1.61 3.27 -4.49
CA GLU A 134 0.53 2.97 -3.54
C GLU A 134 0.73 3.68 -2.20
N ALA A 135 1.94 3.70 -1.64
CA ALA A 135 2.22 4.44 -0.42
C ALA A 135 1.97 5.94 -0.58
N GLY A 136 2.31 6.54 -1.73
CA GLY A 136 2.02 7.94 -2.00
C GLY A 136 0.52 8.24 -2.09
N ILE A 137 -0.23 7.44 -2.87
CA ILE A 137 -1.68 7.61 -3.06
C ILE A 137 -2.42 7.41 -1.73
N TYR A 138 -2.16 6.31 -1.02
CA TYR A 138 -2.85 5.98 0.21
C TYR A 138 -2.32 6.77 1.42
N GLY A 139 -1.07 7.24 1.38
CA GLY A 139 -0.54 8.20 2.35
C GLY A 139 -1.18 9.58 2.20
N ALA A 140 -1.44 10.03 0.96
CA ALA A 140 -2.23 11.24 0.72
C ALA A 140 -3.67 11.09 1.21
N LEU A 141 -4.26 9.89 1.05
CA LEU A 141 -5.58 9.59 1.61
C LEU A 141 -5.57 9.67 3.14
N ALA A 142 -4.57 9.09 3.80
CA ALA A 142 -4.42 9.23 5.24
C ALA A 142 -4.26 10.70 5.67
N GLY A 143 -3.48 11.48 4.93
CA GLY A 143 -3.30 12.90 5.21
C GLY A 143 -4.53 13.76 4.98
N GLU A 144 -5.44 13.38 4.07
CA GLU A 144 -6.77 14.01 3.96
C GLU A 144 -7.53 13.94 5.29
N PHE A 145 -7.48 12.79 5.96
CA PHE A 145 -8.05 12.58 7.31
C PHE A 145 -7.17 13.13 8.43
N GLY A 146 -6.06 13.80 8.11
CA GLY A 146 -5.11 14.34 9.09
C GLY A 146 -4.28 13.28 9.81
N VAL A 147 -4.18 12.08 9.23
CA VAL A 147 -3.45 10.95 9.80
C VAL A 147 -2.08 10.83 9.13
N PRO A 148 -0.98 10.87 9.90
CA PRO A 148 0.36 10.73 9.35
C PRO A 148 0.78 9.27 9.18
N VAL A 149 1.71 9.03 8.25
CA VAL A 149 2.42 7.76 8.12
C VAL A 149 3.60 7.77 9.10
N ALA A 150 3.52 7.03 10.20
CA ALA A 150 4.57 7.01 11.22
C ALA A 150 5.73 6.09 10.82
N MET A 151 5.41 4.94 10.22
CA MET A 151 6.38 3.90 9.84
C MET A 151 6.01 3.30 8.49
N ALA A 152 7.01 2.94 7.70
CA ALA A 152 6.82 2.19 6.47
C ALA A 152 7.91 1.11 6.31
N SER A 153 7.60 0.00 5.65
CA SER A 153 8.57 -1.05 5.33
C SER A 153 8.38 -1.61 3.93
N GLY A 154 9.48 -2.04 3.34
CA GLY A 154 9.56 -2.52 1.96
C GLY A 154 11.02 -2.64 1.52
N ASP A 155 11.25 -2.68 0.21
CA ASP A 155 12.60 -2.69 -0.33
C ASP A 155 13.29 -1.32 -0.34
N ASP A 156 14.58 -1.30 -0.64
CA ASP A 156 15.40 -0.08 -0.72
C ASP A 156 14.87 0.93 -1.76
N VAL A 157 14.32 0.45 -2.89
CA VAL A 157 13.76 1.29 -3.94
C VAL A 157 12.46 1.96 -3.49
N PHE A 158 11.56 1.20 -2.84
CA PHE A 158 10.35 1.71 -2.21
C PHE A 158 10.67 2.82 -1.20
N ILE A 159 11.68 2.58 -0.36
CA ILE A 159 12.12 3.56 0.65
C ILE A 159 12.64 4.82 -0.04
N ALA A 160 13.54 4.68 -1.01
CA ALA A 160 14.11 5.81 -1.74
C ALA A 160 13.02 6.66 -2.44
N GLU A 161 12.02 6.01 -3.04
CA GLU A 161 10.87 6.65 -3.69
C GLU A 161 10.03 7.50 -2.73
N ASN A 162 9.85 7.03 -1.49
CA ASN A 162 8.88 7.62 -0.56
C ASN A 162 9.49 8.56 0.49
N ARG A 163 10.82 8.63 0.62
CA ARG A 163 11.51 9.53 1.56
C ARG A 163 11.13 11.00 1.39
N ALA A 164 10.97 11.47 0.16
CA ALA A 164 10.60 12.87 -0.09
C ALA A 164 9.14 13.17 0.28
N LEU A 165 8.26 12.18 0.20
CA LEU A 165 6.84 12.32 0.55
C LEU A 165 6.64 12.29 2.06
N PHE A 166 7.45 11.47 2.75
CA PHE A 166 7.36 11.26 4.18
C PHE A 166 8.73 11.42 4.87
N PRO A 167 9.27 12.65 4.95
CA PRO A 167 10.64 12.91 5.42
C PRO A 167 10.88 12.46 6.87
N ASP A 168 9.84 12.50 7.70
CA ASP A 168 9.88 12.17 9.12
C ASP A 168 9.32 10.76 9.44
N THR A 169 9.00 9.97 8.42
CA THR A 169 8.61 8.55 8.60
C THR A 169 9.82 7.69 8.88
N LEU A 170 9.68 6.74 9.81
CA LEU A 170 10.69 5.71 10.02
C LEU A 170 10.53 4.62 8.97
N PHE A 171 11.57 4.39 8.16
CA PHE A 171 11.59 3.34 7.15
C PHE A 171 12.37 2.12 7.63
N VAL A 172 11.81 0.92 7.46
CA VAL A 172 12.47 -0.36 7.70
C VAL A 172 12.69 -1.07 6.36
N GLU A 173 13.95 -1.27 5.98
CA GLU A 173 14.32 -2.04 4.80
C GLU A 173 14.22 -3.54 5.10
N THR A 174 13.32 -4.23 4.41
CA THR A 174 13.13 -5.70 4.57
C THR A 174 14.02 -6.48 3.60
N LYS A 175 14.38 -5.85 2.47
CA LYS A 175 15.20 -6.43 1.40
C LYS A 175 15.76 -5.35 0.48
N ARG A 176 16.77 -5.71 -0.29
CA ARG A 176 17.40 -4.88 -1.32
C ARG A 176 17.13 -5.44 -2.71
N ALA A 177 16.57 -4.65 -3.60
CA ALA A 177 16.29 -5.03 -4.97
C ALA A 177 17.58 -5.13 -5.80
N THR A 178 17.72 -6.22 -6.54
CA THR A 178 18.70 -6.34 -7.65
C THR A 178 18.01 -6.41 -9.01
N GLY A 179 16.69 -6.55 -9.03
CA GLY A 179 15.79 -6.51 -10.18
C GLY A 179 14.35 -6.77 -9.76
N CYS A 180 13.42 -6.73 -10.73
CA CYS A 180 11.98 -6.86 -10.47
C CYS A 180 11.58 -8.19 -9.81
N HIS A 181 12.36 -9.26 -10.02
CA HIS A 181 12.11 -10.57 -9.42
C HIS A 181 13.30 -11.15 -8.64
N GLY A 182 14.17 -10.28 -8.12
CA GLY A 182 15.37 -10.74 -7.44
C GLY A 182 15.97 -9.68 -6.54
N GLY A 183 16.51 -10.13 -5.40
CA GLY A 183 17.14 -9.25 -4.43
C GLY A 183 17.77 -10.01 -3.28
N ILE A 184 18.29 -9.26 -2.32
CA ILE A 184 18.88 -9.77 -1.09
C ILE A 184 17.92 -9.44 0.05
N SER A 185 17.35 -10.45 0.67
CA SER A 185 16.35 -10.26 1.72
C SER A 185 16.92 -10.48 3.11
N LEU A 186 16.41 -9.76 4.10
CA LEU A 186 16.46 -10.22 5.48
C LEU A 186 15.77 -11.60 5.57
N ALA A 187 16.20 -12.42 6.54
CA ALA A 187 15.41 -13.57 6.94
C ALA A 187 14.07 -13.12 7.56
N PRO A 188 12.96 -13.86 7.40
CA PRO A 188 11.65 -13.44 7.92
C PRO A 188 11.65 -13.05 9.41
N GLU A 189 12.36 -13.81 10.26
CA GLU A 189 12.48 -13.50 11.69
C GLU A 189 13.22 -12.18 11.96
N ALA A 190 14.29 -11.90 11.20
CA ALA A 190 15.03 -10.65 11.30
C ALA A 190 14.18 -9.45 10.83
N SER A 191 13.38 -9.63 9.78
CA SER A 191 12.42 -8.62 9.32
C SER A 191 11.35 -8.33 10.37
N CYS A 192 10.77 -9.37 10.97
CA CYS A 192 9.82 -9.25 12.08
C CYS A 192 10.39 -8.43 13.25
N ALA A 193 11.61 -8.76 13.69
CA ALA A 193 12.28 -8.02 14.76
C ALA A 193 12.52 -6.55 14.39
N ALA A 194 12.96 -6.27 13.15
CA ALA A 194 13.20 -4.92 12.65
C ALA A 194 11.90 -4.09 12.57
N ILE A 195 10.81 -4.69 12.09
CA ILE A 195 9.49 -4.04 11.98
C ILE A 195 8.93 -3.74 13.37
N GLN A 196 8.99 -4.69 14.31
CA GLN A 196 8.54 -4.47 15.69
C GLN A 196 9.28 -3.29 16.34
N ALA A 197 10.62 -3.27 16.22
CA ALA A 197 11.44 -2.19 16.74
C ALA A 197 11.15 -0.85 16.03
N GLY A 198 10.99 -0.87 14.71
CA GLY A 198 10.69 0.30 13.89
C GLY A 198 9.35 0.94 14.24
N VAL A 199 8.29 0.15 14.42
CA VAL A 199 6.98 0.66 14.84
C VAL A 199 7.04 1.22 16.26
N ALA A 200 7.67 0.51 17.19
CA ALA A 200 7.81 0.99 18.58
C ALA A 200 8.56 2.34 18.64
N ALA A 201 9.65 2.47 17.88
CA ALA A 201 10.44 3.71 17.81
C ALA A 201 9.69 4.85 17.12
N ALA A 202 8.95 4.55 16.04
CA ALA A 202 8.18 5.55 15.30
C ALA A 202 7.03 6.15 16.11
N LEU A 203 6.39 5.32 16.94
CA LEU A 203 5.26 5.71 17.78
C LEU A 203 5.68 6.26 19.15
N GLY A 204 6.91 5.95 19.62
CA GLY A 204 7.48 6.48 20.85
C GLY A 204 8.05 7.90 20.75
N ARG A 205 7.96 8.53 19.57
CA ARG A 205 8.40 9.90 19.30
C ARG A 205 7.22 10.75 18.81
N PRO A 206 7.34 12.10 18.73
CA PRO A 206 6.32 12.93 18.11
C PRO A 206 5.98 12.43 16.70
N LEU A 207 4.68 12.29 16.42
CA LEU A 207 4.19 11.82 15.12
C LEU A 207 4.55 12.82 14.01
N PRO A 208 4.88 12.35 12.80
CA PRO A 208 5.24 13.23 11.70
C PRO A 208 4.02 14.03 11.20
N PRO A 209 4.23 15.10 10.43
CA PRO A 209 3.12 15.80 9.78
C PRO A 209 2.45 14.91 8.72
N PRO A 210 1.12 14.98 8.54
CA PRO A 210 0.44 14.24 7.48
C PRO A 210 0.81 14.76 6.08
N PHE A 211 1.04 13.85 5.13
CA PHE A 211 1.25 14.19 3.73
C PHE A 211 -0.08 14.53 3.06
N ARG A 212 -0.26 15.77 2.60
CA ARG A 212 -1.52 16.26 2.03
C ARG A 212 -1.31 16.71 0.59
N ILE A 213 -2.28 16.37 -0.28
CA ILE A 213 -2.40 16.93 -1.62
C ILE A 213 -3.68 17.78 -1.64
N PRO A 214 -3.60 19.09 -1.90
CA PRO A 214 -4.77 19.96 -1.88
C PRO A 214 -5.69 19.69 -3.06
N ALA A 215 -6.99 19.64 -2.79
CA ALA A 215 -8.05 19.61 -3.81
C ALA A 215 -8.26 21.01 -4.45
N PRO A 216 -8.84 21.10 -5.67
CA PRO A 216 -9.27 19.99 -6.52
C PRO A 216 -8.09 19.19 -7.10
N LEU A 217 -8.37 17.93 -7.45
CA LEU A 217 -7.36 17.01 -7.96
C LEU A 217 -7.59 16.72 -9.44
N THR A 218 -6.54 16.86 -10.25
CA THR A 218 -6.46 16.25 -11.58
C THR A 218 -5.68 14.95 -11.46
N VAL A 219 -6.33 13.82 -11.77
CA VAL A 219 -5.72 12.49 -11.76
C VAL A 219 -5.46 12.06 -13.19
N THR A 220 -4.18 11.87 -13.53
CA THR A 220 -3.76 11.33 -14.83
C THR A 220 -3.36 9.88 -14.67
N VAL A 221 -3.93 9.00 -15.47
CA VAL A 221 -3.62 7.56 -15.46
C VAL A 221 -3.12 7.15 -16.84
N ARG A 222 -2.00 6.43 -16.88
CA ARG A 222 -1.60 5.66 -18.05
C ARG A 222 -1.98 4.20 -17.81
N ALA A 223 -2.88 3.68 -18.64
CA ALA A 223 -3.23 2.27 -18.64
C ALA A 223 -2.12 1.43 -19.32
N GLN A 224 -2.07 0.14 -19.01
CA GLN A 224 -1.11 -0.78 -19.62
C GLN A 224 -1.33 -0.97 -21.13
N THR A 225 -2.57 -0.82 -21.61
CA THR A 225 -2.91 -1.00 -23.02
C THR A 225 -3.96 0.01 -23.48
N PRO A 226 -4.06 0.29 -24.79
CA PRO A 226 -5.14 1.10 -25.34
C PRO A 226 -6.53 0.56 -25.02
N ALA A 227 -6.71 -0.77 -25.03
CA ALA A 227 -7.99 -1.41 -24.73
C ALA A 227 -8.48 -1.13 -23.30
N LEU A 228 -7.56 -1.09 -22.33
CA LEU A 228 -7.89 -0.71 -20.95
C LEU A 228 -8.33 0.76 -20.86
N ALA A 229 -7.63 1.67 -21.54
CA ALA A 229 -8.03 3.06 -21.59
C ALA A 229 -9.38 3.25 -22.34
N ASP A 230 -9.67 2.44 -23.37
CA ASP A 230 -10.97 2.46 -24.07
C ASP A 230 -12.10 2.01 -23.15
N LEU A 231 -11.84 0.98 -22.33
CA LEU A 231 -12.77 0.50 -21.31
C LEU A 231 -13.01 1.55 -20.23
N PHE A 232 -11.95 2.18 -19.70
CA PHE A 232 -12.07 3.17 -18.64
C PHE A 232 -12.80 4.44 -19.11
N CYS A 233 -12.51 4.92 -20.32
CA CYS A 233 -13.19 6.07 -20.92
C CYS A 233 -14.64 5.80 -21.34
N GLN A 234 -15.19 4.59 -21.13
CA GLN A 234 -16.64 4.39 -21.16
C GLN A 234 -17.34 5.15 -20.02
N TRP A 235 -16.62 5.47 -18.93
CA TRP A 235 -17.09 6.38 -17.89
C TRP A 235 -16.98 7.83 -18.41
N PRO A 236 -18.09 8.56 -18.62
CA PRO A 236 -18.08 9.88 -19.28
C PRO A 236 -17.23 10.98 -18.62
N SER A 237 -16.89 10.84 -17.34
CA SER A 237 -16.05 11.79 -16.60
C SER A 237 -14.54 11.59 -16.82
N LEU A 238 -14.15 10.57 -17.58
CA LEU A 238 -12.75 10.27 -17.92
C LEU A 238 -12.45 10.70 -19.35
N HIS A 239 -11.43 11.54 -19.53
CA HIS A 239 -11.10 12.16 -20.80
C HIS A 239 -9.79 11.60 -21.35
N ARG A 240 -9.81 11.10 -22.58
CA ARG A 240 -8.64 10.52 -23.24
C ARG A 240 -7.62 11.61 -23.56
N LEU A 241 -6.35 11.33 -23.28
CA LEU A 241 -5.21 12.20 -23.59
C LEU A 241 -4.41 11.68 -24.79
N ASP A 242 -4.15 10.37 -24.83
CA ASP A 242 -3.41 9.71 -25.91
C ASP A 242 -3.84 8.24 -26.07
N GLY A 243 -3.08 7.42 -26.79
CA GLY A 243 -3.38 6.01 -27.01
C GLY A 243 -3.55 5.15 -25.76
N SER A 244 -3.05 5.53 -24.58
CA SER A 244 -3.25 4.77 -23.33
C SER A 244 -3.34 5.63 -22.07
N ALA A 245 -3.24 6.96 -22.19
CA ALA A 245 -3.42 7.88 -21.08
C ALA A 245 -4.76 8.59 -21.13
N PHE A 246 -5.33 8.84 -19.95
CA PHE A 246 -6.54 9.61 -19.73
C PHE A 246 -6.44 10.38 -18.41
N HIS A 247 -7.31 11.34 -18.19
CA HIS A 247 -7.43 12.02 -16.90
C HIS A 247 -8.88 12.13 -16.44
N PHE A 248 -9.06 12.41 -15.16
CA PHE A 248 -10.33 12.81 -14.56
C PHE A 248 -10.09 13.76 -13.39
N GLU A 249 -11.11 14.53 -13.03
CA GLU A 249 -11.07 15.42 -11.86
C GLU A 249 -11.73 14.75 -10.65
N ALA A 250 -11.21 15.02 -9.44
CA ALA A 250 -11.79 14.57 -8.18
C ALA A 250 -11.82 15.71 -7.15
N GLY A 251 -12.88 15.74 -6.35
CA GLY A 251 -13.04 16.74 -5.28
C GLY A 251 -12.23 16.45 -4.01
N SER A 252 -11.73 15.22 -3.88
CA SER A 252 -10.96 14.73 -2.73
C SER A 252 -10.06 13.56 -3.15
N VAL A 253 -9.04 13.27 -2.34
CA VAL A 253 -8.22 12.07 -2.48
C VAL A 253 -9.06 10.81 -2.25
N ALA A 254 -10.04 10.86 -1.32
CA ALA A 254 -10.97 9.76 -1.11
C ALA A 254 -11.78 9.43 -2.38
N ASP A 255 -12.29 10.44 -3.09
CA ASP A 255 -13.00 10.24 -4.35
C ASP A 255 -12.07 9.72 -5.45
N ALA A 256 -10.85 10.27 -5.56
CA ALA A 256 -9.84 9.78 -6.50
C ALA A 256 -9.53 8.29 -6.27
N VAL A 257 -9.30 7.87 -5.03
CA VAL A 257 -9.04 6.47 -4.66
C VAL A 257 -10.24 5.58 -5.00
N ARG A 258 -11.46 6.03 -4.72
CA ARG A 258 -12.69 5.28 -5.07
C ARG A 258 -12.83 5.10 -6.58
N MET A 259 -12.57 6.15 -7.35
CA MET A 259 -12.59 6.10 -8.81
C MET A 259 -11.53 5.13 -9.34
N ILE A 260 -10.27 5.27 -8.91
CA ILE A 260 -9.17 4.38 -9.34
C ILE A 260 -9.47 2.91 -9.01
N ASN A 261 -9.97 2.62 -7.81
CA ASN A 261 -10.36 1.26 -7.43
C ASN A 261 -11.54 0.75 -8.27
N GLY A 262 -12.47 1.62 -8.66
CA GLY A 262 -13.52 1.32 -9.63
C GLY A 262 -12.95 0.93 -10.99
N LEU A 263 -11.97 1.67 -11.51
CA LEU A 263 -11.28 1.34 -12.77
C LEU A 263 -10.52 0.01 -12.66
N SER A 264 -9.87 -0.24 -11.53
CA SER A 264 -9.21 -1.52 -11.26
C SER A 264 -10.20 -2.68 -11.35
N ALA A 265 -11.40 -2.52 -10.76
CA ALA A 265 -12.46 -3.51 -10.87
C ALA A 265 -12.96 -3.66 -12.32
N MET A 266 -13.19 -2.56 -13.06
CA MET A 266 -13.59 -2.61 -14.47
C MET A 266 -12.61 -3.44 -15.32
N SER A 267 -11.31 -3.35 -15.04
CA SER A 267 -10.26 -4.05 -15.81
C SER A 267 -10.44 -5.57 -15.88
N SER A 268 -11.19 -6.17 -14.95
CA SER A 268 -11.44 -7.62 -14.96
C SER A 268 -12.23 -8.08 -16.18
N LEU A 269 -12.92 -7.18 -16.88
CA LEU A 269 -13.61 -7.49 -18.14
C LEU A 269 -12.64 -7.92 -19.26
N LEU A 270 -11.37 -7.51 -19.18
CA LEU A 270 -10.35 -7.76 -20.20
C LEU A 270 -9.28 -8.77 -19.75
N ARG A 271 -9.51 -9.46 -18.62
CA ARG A 271 -8.61 -10.50 -18.11
C ARG A 271 -8.99 -11.89 -18.57
#